data_AF-A0A832WMI7-F1
#
_entry.id   AF-A0A832WMI7-F1
#
_cell.length_a   1.000
_cell.length_b   1.000
_cell.length_c   1.000
_cell.angle_alpha   90.00
_cell.angle_beta   90.00
_cell.angle_gamma   90.00
#
_symmetry.space_group_name_H-M   'P 1'
#
loop_
_entity.id
_entity.type
_entity.pdbx_description
1 polymer ?
#
loop_
_entity_poly.entity_id
_entity_poly.type
_entity_poly.pdbx_seq_one_letter_code
_entity_poly.pdbx_strand_id
1 'polypeptide(L)'
;MRRHVEIITVISGIVFALFFLIGCAPQITCEAPNVMVGNTCCLDIDENDECDSVDELEAVIEEEPSPEPEAKPAPAAQDSAEEQFAAAFESSWNKKNFNALYKMMDSSYKRKYSQEEFNFLMKRINEMTGVQSVSFKSMIGNNMEYIVTTGDDKLKVRGEVVKQDDGLKHKPFFIFVDPSVEEACRDEECYFSYVKITGNRNFCDRTGDRREECLSMFGVAKDLLAKMDDCVEIKEYYTKVDCLSELALDEKSIEPCWRIDYDKQRFECMGEVAAIDKDPALCKEYVDSHSIPGTRLQHAHCIMGYVRVTSDNDACKLIERKDDVVVGAMVENCDRLKFT
;
A
#
# COMPACT_ATOMS: atom_id res chain seq x y z
N MET A 1 -6.23 -62.23 3.65
CA MET A 1 -6.06 -61.06 2.76
C MET A 1 -6.22 -59.72 3.49
N ARG A 2 -7.25 -59.50 4.33
CA ARG A 2 -7.45 -58.21 5.05
C ARG A 2 -6.24 -57.71 5.86
N ARG A 3 -5.55 -58.58 6.60
CA ARG A 3 -4.37 -58.22 7.41
C ARG A 3 -3.14 -57.78 6.60
N HIS A 4 -3.01 -58.16 5.34
CA HIS A 4 -1.88 -57.73 4.51
C HIS A 4 -2.06 -56.32 3.95
N VAL A 5 -3.31 -55.87 3.78
CA VAL A 5 -3.61 -54.53 3.28
C VAL A 5 -3.28 -53.47 4.34
N GLU A 6 -3.58 -53.72 5.61
CA GLU A 6 -3.30 -52.79 6.71
C GLU A 6 -1.80 -52.53 6.92
N ILE A 7 -0.96 -53.55 6.72
CA ILE A 7 0.51 -53.42 6.89
C ILE A 7 1.12 -52.57 5.77
N ILE A 8 0.64 -52.71 4.52
CA ILE A 8 1.17 -51.95 3.37
C ILE A 8 0.83 -50.46 3.51
N THR A 9 -0.36 -50.11 3.99
CA THR A 9 -0.77 -48.70 4.16
C THR A 9 0.07 -47.98 5.22
N VAL A 10 0.42 -48.66 6.32
CA VAL A 10 1.28 -48.08 7.38
C VAL A 10 2.71 -47.88 6.89
N ILE A 11 3.28 -48.84 6.17
CA ILE A 11 4.65 -48.72 5.62
C ILE A 11 4.72 -47.59 4.59
N SER A 12 3.72 -47.45 3.73
CA SER A 12 3.66 -46.36 2.74
C SER A 12 3.61 -44.98 3.41
N GLY A 13 2.88 -44.84 4.53
CA GLY A 13 2.82 -43.58 5.28
C GLY A 13 4.16 -43.18 5.90
N ILE A 14 4.91 -44.16 6.44
CA ILE A 14 6.22 -43.90 7.07
C ILE A 14 7.27 -43.51 6.01
N VAL A 15 7.28 -44.18 4.85
CA VAL A 15 8.19 -43.83 3.75
C VAL A 15 7.90 -42.42 3.21
N PHE A 16 6.62 -42.05 3.09
CA PHE A 16 6.24 -40.72 2.64
C PHE A 16 6.64 -39.63 3.66
N ALA A 17 6.49 -39.89 4.96
CA ALA A 17 6.92 -38.96 6.01
C ALA A 17 8.45 -38.76 6.04
N LEU A 18 9.24 -39.81 5.77
CA LEU A 18 10.70 -39.70 5.70
C LEU A 18 11.19 -38.88 4.50
N PHE A 19 10.44 -38.86 3.39
CA PHE A 19 10.78 -38.02 2.22
C PHE A 19 10.62 -36.52 2.48
N PHE A 20 9.73 -36.10 3.40
CA PHE A 20 9.53 -34.69 3.73
C PHE A 20 10.63 -34.11 4.63
N LEU A 21 11.44 -34.94 5.29
CA LEU A 21 12.48 -34.47 6.23
C LEU A 21 13.83 -34.12 5.57
N ILE A 22 13.98 -34.29 4.25
CA ILE A 22 15.24 -34.04 3.51
C ILE A 22 15.25 -32.65 2.81
N GLY A 23 14.18 -31.86 2.92
CA GLY A 23 13.93 -30.72 2.02
C GLY A 23 14.47 -29.34 2.40
N CYS A 24 15.07 -29.13 3.57
CA CYS A 24 15.44 -27.77 4.02
C CYS A 24 16.94 -27.66 4.34
N ALA A 25 17.77 -27.60 3.30
CA ALA A 25 19.09 -26.99 3.45
C ALA A 25 18.92 -25.46 3.46
N PRO A 26 19.51 -24.73 4.42
CA PRO A 26 19.44 -23.27 4.44
C PRO A 26 20.07 -22.72 3.15
N GLN A 27 19.29 -21.99 2.36
CA GLN A 27 19.83 -21.24 1.23
C GLN A 27 20.61 -20.04 1.80
N ILE A 28 21.92 -20.02 1.56
CA ILE A 28 22.75 -18.85 1.86
C ILE A 28 22.33 -17.77 0.86
N THR A 29 21.79 -16.67 1.37
CA THR A 29 21.49 -15.47 0.59
C THR A 29 22.44 -14.38 1.07
N CYS A 30 23.12 -13.71 0.14
CA CYS A 30 24.01 -12.60 0.44
C CYS A 30 23.20 -11.30 0.38
N GLU A 31 23.29 -10.46 1.41
CA GLU A 31 22.73 -9.11 1.37
C GLU A 31 23.69 -8.17 0.65
N ALA A 32 23.16 -7.33 -0.24
CA ALA A 32 23.92 -6.29 -0.91
C ALA A 32 24.67 -5.43 0.14
N PRO A 33 25.95 -5.07 -0.10
CA PRO A 33 26.72 -5.19 -1.34
C PRO A 33 27.57 -6.48 -1.43
N ASN A 34 27.10 -7.62 -0.95
CA ASN A 34 27.85 -8.88 -1.05
C ASN A 34 27.30 -9.77 -2.17
N VAL A 35 28.20 -10.40 -2.94
CA VAL A 35 27.89 -11.39 -3.98
C VAL A 35 28.31 -12.79 -3.57
N MET A 36 27.66 -13.81 -4.15
CA MET A 36 27.88 -15.21 -3.80
C MET A 36 28.95 -15.83 -4.70
N VAL A 37 30.11 -16.16 -4.12
CA VAL A 37 31.18 -16.89 -4.81
C VAL A 37 31.41 -18.22 -4.12
N GLY A 38 30.99 -19.30 -4.77
CA GLY A 38 30.99 -20.64 -4.17
C GLY A 38 29.93 -20.80 -3.08
N ASN A 39 30.36 -21.08 -1.84
CA ASN A 39 29.48 -21.25 -0.67
C ASN A 39 29.65 -20.10 0.35
N THR A 40 30.23 -18.98 -0.05
CA THR A 40 30.52 -17.83 0.82
C THR A 40 30.11 -16.53 0.14
N CYS A 41 29.68 -15.55 0.94
CA CYS A 41 29.45 -14.18 0.49
C CYS A 41 30.76 -13.39 0.56
N CYS A 42 31.07 -12.62 -0.48
CA CYS A 42 32.19 -11.67 -0.51
C CYS A 42 31.68 -10.28 -0.90
N LEU A 43 32.45 -9.25 -0.57
CA LEU A 43 32.11 -7.86 -0.85
C LEU A 43 32.34 -7.54 -2.33
N ASP A 44 31.37 -6.86 -2.95
CA ASP A 44 31.40 -6.32 -4.32
C ASP A 44 30.91 -4.87 -4.25
N ILE A 45 31.87 -3.93 -4.23
CA ILE A 45 31.67 -2.51 -4.03
C ILE A 45 31.24 -1.84 -5.34
N ASP A 46 31.69 -2.33 -6.48
CA ASP A 46 31.45 -1.73 -7.80
C ASP A 46 30.30 -2.40 -8.59
N GLU A 47 29.61 -3.37 -7.98
CA GLU A 47 28.46 -4.10 -8.53
C GLU A 47 28.79 -4.84 -9.83
N ASN A 48 29.98 -5.43 -9.91
CA ASN A 48 30.47 -6.12 -11.11
C ASN A 48 30.30 -7.65 -11.09
N ASP A 49 29.65 -8.21 -10.05
CA ASP A 49 29.48 -9.66 -9.81
C ASP A 49 30.80 -10.43 -9.53
N GLU A 50 31.90 -9.73 -9.24
CA GLU A 50 33.19 -10.30 -8.83
C GLU A 50 33.53 -9.90 -7.38
N CYS A 51 34.35 -10.70 -6.68
CA CYS A 51 34.77 -10.34 -5.32
C CYS A 51 35.90 -9.30 -5.39
N ASP A 52 35.72 -8.18 -4.70
CA ASP A 52 36.80 -7.22 -4.52
C ASP A 52 37.87 -7.80 -3.59
N SER A 53 39.14 -7.62 -3.98
CA SER A 53 40.25 -8.03 -3.15
C SER A 53 40.44 -7.05 -1.99
N VAL A 54 40.79 -7.56 -0.80
CA VAL A 54 41.01 -6.72 0.40
C VAL A 54 42.18 -5.74 0.20
N ASP A 55 43.06 -6.02 -0.76
CA ASP A 55 44.19 -5.16 -1.14
C ASP A 55 43.75 -3.95 -2.01
N GLU A 56 42.58 -3.98 -2.65
CA GLU A 56 42.02 -2.84 -3.41
C GLU A 56 41.31 -1.79 -2.52
N LEU A 57 40.99 -2.14 -1.28
CA LEU A 57 40.40 -1.20 -0.30
C LEU A 57 41.40 -0.14 0.19
N GLU A 58 42.71 -0.39 0.11
CA GLU A 58 43.74 0.56 0.54
C GLU A 58 44.24 1.49 -0.58
N ALA A 59 43.93 1.20 -1.86
CA ALA A 59 44.39 2.00 -3.00
C ALA A 59 43.48 3.20 -3.35
N VAL A 60 42.30 3.33 -2.72
CA VAL A 60 41.39 4.49 -2.91
C VAL A 60 41.71 5.64 -1.94
N ILE A 61 42.72 5.46 -1.07
CA ILE A 61 43.19 6.48 -0.12
C ILE A 61 44.71 6.71 -0.32
N GLU A 62 45.15 7.00 -1.54
CA GLU A 62 46.45 7.64 -1.77
C GLU A 62 46.24 9.09 -2.25
N GLU A 63 46.57 10.00 -1.34
CA GLU A 63 46.48 11.44 -1.45
C GLU A 63 47.37 11.99 -2.57
N GLU A 64 46.78 12.77 -3.49
CA GLU A 64 47.55 13.70 -4.32
C GLU A 64 48.12 14.85 -3.47
N PRO A 65 49.35 15.31 -3.73
CA PRO A 65 50.01 16.35 -2.96
C PRO A 65 49.35 17.72 -3.15
N SER A 66 48.82 18.23 -2.03
CA SER A 66 48.24 19.57 -1.87
C SER A 66 49.23 20.69 -2.21
N PRO A 67 48.83 21.68 -3.04
CA PRO A 67 49.54 22.94 -3.16
C PRO A 67 49.39 23.83 -1.91
N GLU A 68 50.39 24.69 -1.75
CA GLU A 68 50.70 25.71 -0.74
C GLU A 68 49.51 26.52 -0.18
N PRO A 69 49.51 26.90 1.12
CA PRO A 69 48.30 27.31 1.85
C PRO A 69 47.83 28.72 1.50
N GLU A 70 46.78 28.80 0.69
CA GLU A 70 45.90 29.96 0.66
C GLU A 70 45.13 30.08 1.99
N ALA A 71 44.95 31.33 2.43
CA ALA A 71 44.42 31.69 3.73
C ALA A 71 43.16 30.90 4.11
N LYS A 72 43.21 30.22 5.27
CA LYS A 72 42.09 29.48 5.89
C LYS A 72 40.80 30.32 5.78
N PRO A 73 39.80 29.89 5.00
CA PRO A 73 38.47 30.45 5.09
C PRO A 73 37.95 30.24 6.52
N ALA A 74 37.23 31.23 7.03
CA ALA A 74 36.56 31.15 8.32
C ALA A 74 35.77 29.82 8.42
N PRO A 75 35.71 29.20 9.62
CA PRO A 75 35.04 27.92 9.80
C PRO A 75 33.65 27.95 9.17
N ALA A 76 33.41 27.00 8.26
CA ALA A 76 32.15 26.83 7.57
C ALA A 76 31.01 26.97 8.57
N ALA A 77 30.08 27.88 8.28
CA ALA A 77 28.88 28.07 9.09
C ALA A 77 28.24 26.70 9.32
N GLN A 78 27.87 26.38 10.56
CA GLN A 78 27.15 25.14 10.85
C GLN A 78 25.91 25.10 9.95
N ASP A 79 25.85 24.10 9.06
CA ASP A 79 24.72 23.91 8.18
C ASP A 79 23.43 23.93 9.00
N SER A 80 22.47 24.73 8.56
CA SER A 80 21.16 24.83 9.20
C SER A 80 20.48 23.47 9.26
N ALA A 81 19.56 23.28 10.22
CA ALA A 81 18.79 22.03 10.33
C ALA A 81 18.03 21.73 9.02
N GLU A 82 17.61 22.78 8.31
CA GLU A 82 16.99 22.75 7.01
C GLU A 82 17.93 22.24 5.91
N GLU A 83 19.18 22.70 5.87
CA GLU A 83 20.18 22.20 4.91
C GLU A 83 20.55 20.74 5.17
N GLN A 84 20.67 20.34 6.44
CA GLN A 84 20.89 18.94 6.81
C GLN A 84 19.70 18.06 6.40
N PHE A 85 18.46 18.53 6.61
CA PHE A 85 17.26 17.83 6.16
C PHE A 85 17.22 17.70 4.63
N ALA A 86 17.55 18.78 3.90
CA ALA A 86 17.60 18.77 2.44
C ALA A 86 18.65 17.79 1.89
N ALA A 87 19.84 17.77 2.49
CA ALA A 87 20.90 16.83 2.14
C ALA A 87 20.50 15.37 2.41
N ALA A 88 19.83 15.11 3.54
CA ALA A 88 19.31 13.77 3.86
C ALA A 88 18.23 13.33 2.86
N PHE A 89 17.35 14.26 2.46
CA PHE A 89 16.31 14.02 1.47
C PHE A 89 16.91 13.69 0.10
N GLU A 90 17.83 14.53 -0.39
CA GLU A 90 18.58 14.34 -1.63
C GLU A 90 19.30 12.98 -1.64
N SER A 91 20.03 12.66 -0.57
CA SER A 91 20.74 11.38 -0.45
C SER A 91 19.78 10.18 -0.51
N SER A 92 18.65 10.27 0.21
CA SER A 92 17.65 9.20 0.23
C SER A 92 17.01 8.98 -1.13
N TRP A 93 16.72 10.06 -1.87
CA TRP A 93 16.20 9.98 -3.23
C TRP A 93 17.20 9.38 -4.21
N ASN A 94 18.43 9.89 -4.23
CA ASN A 94 19.44 9.47 -5.20
C ASN A 94 19.85 8.00 -4.98
N LYS A 95 19.87 7.54 -3.72
CA LYS A 95 20.09 6.12 -3.36
C LYS A 95 18.85 5.23 -3.49
N LYS A 96 17.73 5.76 -3.99
CA LYS A 96 16.43 5.06 -4.07
C LYS A 96 15.99 4.43 -2.74
N ASN A 97 16.39 5.05 -1.61
CA ASN A 97 16.01 4.61 -0.28
C ASN A 97 14.62 5.18 0.08
N PHE A 98 13.58 4.62 -0.54
CA PHE A 98 12.20 5.05 -0.34
C PHE A 98 11.72 4.87 1.11
N ASN A 99 12.27 3.90 1.84
CA ASN A 99 12.03 3.75 3.28
C ASN A 99 12.45 4.99 4.08
N ALA A 100 13.63 5.55 3.78
CA ALA A 100 14.10 6.78 4.42
C ALA A 100 13.25 7.99 4.01
N LEU A 101 12.89 8.09 2.73
CA LEU A 101 11.99 9.14 2.24
C LEU A 101 10.62 9.10 2.93
N TYR A 102 10.02 7.92 3.12
CA TYR A 102 8.75 7.77 3.81
C TYR A 102 8.82 8.35 5.24
N LYS A 103 9.92 8.10 5.96
CA LYS A 103 10.11 8.64 7.32
C LYS A 103 10.17 10.17 7.36
N MET A 104 10.62 10.79 6.28
CA MET A 104 10.69 12.25 6.10
C MET A 104 9.35 12.87 5.68
N MET A 105 8.36 12.07 5.24
CA MET A 105 7.03 12.57 4.90
C MET A 105 6.24 13.01 6.14
N ASP A 106 5.41 14.03 5.96
CA ASP A 106 4.55 14.54 7.03
C ASP A 106 3.43 13.56 7.41
N SER A 107 2.90 13.73 8.63
CA SER A 107 1.87 12.83 9.17
C SER A 107 0.58 12.76 8.35
N SER A 108 0.20 13.80 7.60
CA SER A 108 -0.99 13.75 6.74
C SER A 108 -0.82 12.76 5.60
N TYR A 109 0.37 12.73 5.01
CA TYR A 109 0.71 11.81 3.93
C TYR A 109 0.82 10.37 4.43
N LYS A 110 1.45 10.16 5.59
CA LYS A 110 1.56 8.83 6.24
C LYS A 110 0.21 8.25 6.69
N ARG A 111 -0.82 9.08 6.90
CA ARG A 111 -2.19 8.58 7.16
C ARG A 111 -2.86 8.03 5.91
N LYS A 112 -2.45 8.49 4.73
CA LYS A 112 -3.04 8.07 3.46
C LYS A 112 -2.38 6.78 2.94
N TYR A 113 -1.07 6.67 3.09
CA TYR A 113 -0.28 5.59 2.51
C TYR A 113 0.48 4.81 3.59
N SER A 114 0.42 3.48 3.53
CA SER A 114 1.38 2.65 4.27
C SER A 114 2.79 2.84 3.72
N GLN A 115 3.80 2.39 4.47
CA GLN A 115 5.19 2.46 4.02
C GLN A 115 5.42 1.60 2.78
N GLU A 116 4.82 0.40 2.74
CA GLU A 116 4.90 -0.54 1.63
C GLU A 116 4.25 0.02 0.38
N GLU A 117 3.05 0.62 0.52
CA GLU A 117 2.32 1.29 -0.55
C GLU A 117 3.13 2.46 -1.11
N PHE A 118 3.68 3.31 -0.22
CA PHE A 118 4.56 4.40 -0.63
C PHE A 118 5.77 3.92 -1.42
N ASN A 119 6.48 2.92 -0.91
CA ASN A 119 7.68 2.39 -1.56
C ASN A 119 7.35 1.84 -2.96
N PHE A 120 6.24 1.12 -3.09
CA PHE A 120 5.79 0.62 -4.37
C PHE A 120 5.53 1.75 -5.35
N LEU A 121 4.73 2.75 -4.95
CA LEU A 121 4.36 3.87 -5.80
C LEU A 121 5.60 4.68 -6.20
N MET A 122 6.50 4.96 -5.26
CA MET A 122 7.72 5.71 -5.53
C MET A 122 8.65 4.99 -6.50
N LYS A 123 8.79 3.66 -6.34
CA LYS A 123 9.57 2.85 -7.28
C LYS A 123 8.98 2.95 -8.70
N ARG A 124 7.67 2.79 -8.85
CA ARG A 124 6.97 2.87 -10.14
C ARG A 124 7.09 4.26 -10.78
N ILE A 125 6.87 5.32 -10.01
CA ILE A 125 7.00 6.69 -10.53
C ILE A 125 8.42 6.96 -10.96
N ASN A 126 9.41 6.53 -10.18
CA ASN A 126 10.81 6.70 -10.55
C ASN A 126 11.14 6.00 -11.87
N GLU A 127 10.66 4.76 -12.05
CA GLU A 127 10.78 4.01 -13.31
C GLU A 127 10.09 4.74 -14.48
N MET A 128 8.87 5.23 -14.26
CA MET A 128 8.06 5.89 -15.30
C MET A 128 8.57 7.27 -15.72
N THR A 129 9.03 8.06 -14.75
CA THR A 129 9.50 9.44 -14.98
C THR A 129 10.95 9.48 -15.43
N GLY A 130 11.72 8.41 -15.20
CA GLY A 130 13.14 8.37 -15.50
C GLY A 130 13.95 9.37 -14.66
N VAL A 131 13.51 9.69 -13.44
CA VAL A 131 14.24 10.60 -12.56
C VAL A 131 15.56 9.97 -12.14
N GLN A 132 16.64 10.59 -12.60
CA GLN A 132 18.01 10.15 -12.34
C GLN A 132 18.48 10.69 -10.98
N SER A 133 18.30 12.00 -10.76
CA SER A 133 18.74 12.65 -9.53
C SER A 133 17.83 13.79 -9.08
N VAL A 134 17.90 14.09 -7.79
CA VAL A 134 17.33 15.28 -7.16
C VAL A 134 18.48 15.98 -6.44
N SER A 135 18.63 17.28 -6.66
CA SER A 135 19.63 18.10 -5.99
C SER A 135 19.02 19.32 -5.34
N PHE A 136 19.32 19.54 -4.07
CA PHE A 136 18.89 20.72 -3.34
C PHE A 136 19.58 21.98 -3.90
N LYS A 137 18.80 23.06 -4.04
CA LYS A 137 19.29 24.34 -4.56
C LYS A 137 19.28 25.45 -3.52
N SER A 138 18.16 25.65 -2.84
CA SER A 138 18.03 26.74 -1.85
C SER A 138 16.76 26.60 -1.01
N MET A 139 16.76 27.25 0.15
CA MET A 139 15.56 27.50 0.97
C MET A 139 14.91 28.84 0.60
N ILE A 140 13.59 28.85 0.42
CA ILE A 140 12.78 30.07 0.21
C ILE A 140 11.59 30.04 1.18
N GLY A 141 11.77 30.66 2.36
CA GLY A 141 10.81 30.53 3.46
C GLY A 141 10.71 29.08 3.92
N ASN A 142 9.50 28.54 3.93
CA ASN A 142 9.25 27.12 4.27
C ASN A 142 9.32 26.19 3.05
N ASN A 143 9.85 26.65 1.92
CA ASN A 143 9.95 25.83 0.71
C ASN A 143 11.40 25.47 0.41
N MET A 144 11.65 24.18 0.18
CA MET A 144 12.86 23.67 -0.43
C MET A 144 12.72 23.75 -1.95
N GLU A 145 13.75 24.29 -2.60
CA GLU A 145 13.87 24.32 -4.04
C GLU A 145 14.84 23.24 -4.48
N TYR A 146 14.40 22.36 -5.39
CA TYR A 146 15.21 21.28 -5.93
C TYR A 146 15.37 21.39 -7.45
N ILE A 147 16.45 20.81 -7.96
CA ILE A 147 16.64 20.50 -9.38
C ILE A 147 16.48 18.99 -9.54
N VAL A 148 15.51 18.59 -10.34
CA VAL A 148 15.23 17.20 -10.70
C VAL A 148 15.80 16.97 -12.09
N THR A 149 16.61 15.93 -12.25
CA THR A 149 17.20 15.56 -13.53
C THR A 149 16.47 14.33 -14.09
N THR A 150 15.95 14.44 -15.30
CA THR A 150 15.24 13.38 -16.04
C THR A 150 15.79 13.32 -17.47
N GLY A 151 16.71 12.38 -17.74
CA GLY A 151 17.46 12.39 -19.00
C GLY A 151 18.30 13.67 -19.12
N ASP A 152 18.15 14.40 -20.22
CA ASP A 152 18.84 15.68 -20.44
C ASP A 152 18.10 16.88 -19.82
N ASP A 153 16.87 16.68 -19.33
CA ASP A 153 16.05 17.74 -18.78
C ASP A 153 16.37 18.01 -17.30
N LYS A 154 16.41 19.30 -16.94
CA LYS A 154 16.54 19.76 -15.55
C LYS A 154 15.32 20.58 -15.15
N LEU A 155 14.49 20.00 -14.30
CA LEU A 155 13.26 20.62 -13.82
C LEU A 155 13.48 21.24 -12.45
N LYS A 156 13.08 22.51 -12.34
CA LYS A 156 13.12 23.24 -11.09
C LYS A 156 11.80 23.06 -10.36
N VAL A 157 11.83 22.42 -9.20
CA VAL A 157 10.63 22.08 -8.41
C VAL A 157 10.73 22.67 -7.00
N ARG A 158 9.57 22.81 -6.35
CA ARG A 158 9.47 23.31 -4.98
C ARG A 158 8.67 22.36 -4.12
N GLY A 159 9.17 22.12 -2.92
CA GLY A 159 8.54 21.29 -1.91
C GLY A 159 8.37 22.06 -0.60
N GLU A 160 7.21 21.94 0.05
CA GLU A 160 6.97 22.59 1.34
C GLU A 160 7.50 21.72 2.48
N VAL A 161 8.20 22.34 3.43
CA VAL A 161 8.69 21.70 4.65
C VAL A 161 7.93 22.26 5.85
N VAL A 162 7.48 21.37 6.72
CA VAL A 162 6.77 21.70 7.95
C VAL A 162 7.51 21.15 9.16
N LYS A 163 7.46 21.88 10.27
CA LYS A 163 7.99 21.39 11.55
C LYS A 163 6.90 20.61 12.29
N GLN A 164 7.17 19.36 12.62
CA GLN A 164 6.34 18.50 13.47
C GLN A 164 7.12 18.16 14.76
N ASP A 165 6.46 17.47 15.69
CA ASP A 165 7.04 17.14 17.00
C ASP A 165 8.33 16.31 16.88
N ASP A 166 8.48 15.53 15.82
CA ASP A 166 9.62 14.68 15.51
C ASP A 166 10.58 15.28 14.46
N GLY A 167 10.53 16.59 14.23
CA GLY A 167 11.47 17.33 13.39
C GLY A 167 10.85 17.92 12.12
N LEU A 168 11.71 18.28 11.16
CA LEU A 168 11.28 18.76 9.85
C LEU A 168 10.67 17.60 9.04
N LYS A 169 9.61 17.88 8.31
CA LYS A 169 8.90 16.94 7.44
C LYS A 169 8.60 17.58 6.10
N HIS A 170 8.66 16.77 5.05
CA HIS A 170 8.40 17.19 3.70
C HIS A 170 6.94 16.89 3.34
N LYS A 171 6.21 17.87 2.81
CA LYS A 171 4.89 17.64 2.19
C LYS A 171 5.04 17.09 0.77
N PRO A 172 4.09 16.29 0.25
CA PRO A 172 4.11 15.86 -1.15
C PRO A 172 4.21 17.05 -2.13
N PHE A 173 5.05 16.94 -3.18
CA PHE A 173 5.23 17.95 -4.23
C PHE A 173 5.66 17.34 -5.56
N PHE A 174 5.29 17.94 -6.70
CA PHE A 174 5.61 17.63 -8.12
C PHE A 174 5.92 16.16 -8.52
N ILE A 175 6.99 15.56 -7.99
CA ILE A 175 7.30 14.12 -8.18
C ILE A 175 6.40 13.22 -7.31
N PHE A 176 5.93 13.76 -6.19
CA PHE A 176 5.05 13.15 -5.19
C PHE A 176 3.63 13.75 -5.25
N VAL A 177 3.14 14.28 -6.39
CA VAL A 177 1.74 14.72 -6.45
C VAL A 177 0.87 13.48 -6.38
N ASP A 178 0.61 13.09 -5.15
CA ASP A 178 -0.37 12.10 -4.72
C ASP A 178 -0.63 11.00 -5.74
N PRO A 179 0.43 10.27 -6.14
CA PRO A 179 0.37 9.42 -7.32
C PRO A 179 -0.74 8.42 -7.11
N SER A 180 -1.76 8.53 -7.95
CA SER A 180 -2.84 7.57 -7.88
C SER A 180 -2.28 6.23 -8.35
N VAL A 181 -2.80 5.14 -7.80
CA VAL A 181 -2.40 3.79 -8.25
C VAL A 181 -2.65 3.66 -9.75
N GLU A 182 -3.69 4.32 -10.27
CA GLU A 182 -4.01 4.38 -11.68
C GLU A 182 -3.00 5.14 -12.53
N GLU A 183 -2.37 6.17 -11.98
CA GLU A 183 -1.26 6.86 -12.66
C GLU A 183 0.01 6.00 -12.65
N ALA A 184 0.30 5.33 -11.53
CA ALA A 184 1.48 4.51 -11.34
C ALA A 184 1.41 3.15 -12.05
N CYS A 185 0.21 2.60 -12.25
CA CYS A 185 -0.02 1.29 -12.87
C CYS A 185 -0.73 1.40 -14.21
N ARG A 186 0.01 1.03 -15.27
CA ARG A 186 -0.44 1.06 -16.67
C ARG A 186 -0.87 -0.30 -17.22
N ASP A 187 -0.59 -1.38 -16.50
CA ASP A 187 -0.87 -2.75 -16.92
C ASP A 187 -1.38 -3.61 -15.75
N GLU A 188 -1.96 -4.75 -16.11
CA GLU A 188 -2.58 -5.71 -15.20
C GLU A 188 -1.59 -6.28 -14.17
N GLU A 189 -0.33 -6.48 -14.57
CA GLU A 189 0.73 -7.02 -13.71
C GLU A 189 1.13 -6.04 -12.60
N CYS A 190 1.14 -4.74 -12.91
CA CYS A 190 1.38 -3.69 -11.92
C CYS A 190 0.27 -3.68 -10.86
N TYR A 191 -1.00 -3.71 -11.27
CA TYR A 191 -2.12 -3.79 -10.32
C TYR A 191 -2.05 -5.06 -9.48
N PHE A 192 -1.72 -6.21 -10.08
CA PHE A 192 -1.62 -7.45 -9.33
C PHE A 192 -0.50 -7.39 -8.27
N SER A 193 0.66 -6.86 -8.64
CA SER A 193 1.77 -6.63 -7.71
C SER A 193 1.39 -5.66 -6.59
N TYR A 194 0.67 -4.59 -6.93
CA TYR A 194 0.18 -3.61 -5.96
C TYR A 194 -0.76 -4.26 -4.94
N VAL A 195 -1.74 -5.05 -5.40
CA VAL A 195 -2.68 -5.76 -4.52
C VAL A 195 -1.93 -6.72 -3.60
N LYS A 196 -0.93 -7.45 -4.12
CA LYS A 196 -0.13 -8.38 -3.33
C LYS A 196 0.64 -7.70 -2.20
N ILE A 197 1.12 -6.49 -2.43
CA ILE A 197 1.90 -5.72 -1.45
C ILE A 197 0.98 -5.05 -0.43
N THR A 198 -0.11 -4.45 -0.89
CA THR A 198 -0.97 -3.60 -0.06
C THR A 198 -2.13 -4.35 0.59
N GLY A 199 -2.50 -5.51 0.06
CA GLY A 199 -3.76 -6.18 0.42
C GLY A 199 -5.00 -5.41 -0.05
N ASN A 200 -4.86 -4.37 -0.89
CA ASN A 200 -6.00 -3.57 -1.33
C ASN A 200 -6.72 -4.25 -2.50
N ARG A 201 -7.69 -5.11 -2.16
CA ARG A 201 -8.47 -5.91 -3.11
C ARG A 201 -9.23 -5.12 -4.18
N ASN A 202 -9.47 -3.81 -3.98
CA ASN A 202 -10.23 -2.99 -4.93
C ASN A 202 -9.58 -2.91 -6.31
N PHE A 203 -8.29 -3.20 -6.39
CA PHE A 203 -7.55 -3.23 -7.64
C PHE A 203 -7.58 -4.60 -8.34
N CYS A 204 -8.19 -5.64 -7.76
CA CYS A 204 -8.32 -6.94 -8.43
C CYS A 204 -9.10 -6.88 -9.75
N ASP A 205 -10.00 -5.91 -9.89
CA ASP A 205 -10.73 -5.71 -11.14
C ASP A 205 -9.85 -5.18 -12.27
N ARG A 206 -8.73 -4.56 -11.91
CA ARG A 206 -7.75 -3.99 -12.85
C ARG A 206 -6.68 -5.00 -13.26
N THR A 207 -6.69 -6.22 -12.71
CA THR A 207 -5.69 -7.25 -13.02
C THR A 207 -6.09 -8.16 -14.20
N GLY A 208 -7.16 -7.82 -14.93
CA GLY A 208 -7.66 -8.53 -16.11
C GLY A 208 -7.74 -10.04 -15.92
N ASP A 209 -6.96 -10.80 -16.69
CA ASP A 209 -6.98 -12.27 -16.68
C ASP A 209 -6.56 -12.87 -15.33
N ARG A 210 -5.83 -12.11 -14.50
CA ARG A 210 -5.40 -12.51 -13.15
C ARG A 210 -6.41 -12.15 -12.06
N ARG A 211 -7.60 -11.64 -12.41
CA ARG A 211 -8.62 -11.25 -11.42
C ARG A 211 -9.00 -12.40 -10.49
N GLU A 212 -9.22 -13.60 -11.03
CA GLU A 212 -9.57 -14.77 -10.23
C GLU A 212 -8.45 -15.12 -9.24
N GLU A 213 -7.20 -15.11 -9.70
CA GLU A 213 -6.02 -15.31 -8.85
C GLU A 213 -5.96 -14.23 -7.75
N CYS A 214 -6.16 -12.96 -8.12
CA CYS A 214 -6.14 -11.84 -7.19
C CYS A 214 -7.20 -11.97 -6.09
N LEU A 215 -8.44 -12.26 -6.47
CA LEU A 215 -9.56 -12.41 -5.51
C LEU A 215 -9.41 -13.67 -4.65
N SER A 216 -8.78 -14.73 -5.17
CA SER A 216 -8.45 -15.92 -4.38
C SER A 216 -7.48 -15.63 -3.22
N MET A 217 -6.62 -14.61 -3.34
CA MET A 217 -5.74 -14.16 -2.25
C MET A 217 -6.53 -13.63 -1.04
N PHE A 218 -7.77 -13.22 -1.26
CA PHE A 218 -8.70 -12.73 -0.23
C PHE A 218 -9.76 -13.77 0.15
N GLY A 219 -9.63 -15.02 -0.31
CA GLY A 219 -10.56 -16.10 0.00
C GLY A 219 -11.90 -16.04 -0.75
N VAL A 220 -12.00 -15.25 -1.82
CA VAL A 220 -13.20 -15.20 -2.65
C VAL A 220 -13.30 -16.47 -3.51
N ALA A 221 -14.37 -17.23 -3.33
CA ALA A 221 -14.59 -18.47 -4.08
C ALA A 221 -14.86 -18.20 -5.57
N LYS A 222 -14.30 -19.01 -6.47
CA LYS A 222 -14.53 -18.93 -7.92
C LYS A 222 -16.02 -18.91 -8.30
N ASP A 223 -16.82 -19.74 -7.63
CA ASP A 223 -18.26 -19.84 -7.90
C ASP A 223 -19.00 -18.53 -7.54
N LEU A 224 -18.54 -17.82 -6.51
CA LEU A 224 -19.06 -16.50 -6.15
C LEU A 224 -18.72 -15.46 -7.23
N LEU A 225 -17.53 -15.52 -7.82
CA LEU A 225 -17.14 -14.63 -8.92
C LEU A 225 -18.02 -14.80 -10.14
N ALA A 226 -18.31 -16.04 -10.54
CA ALA A 226 -19.18 -16.31 -11.69
C ALA A 226 -20.58 -15.71 -11.48
N LYS A 227 -21.16 -15.89 -10.28
CA LYS A 227 -22.46 -15.29 -9.94
C LYS A 227 -22.42 -13.76 -9.91
N MET A 228 -21.32 -13.17 -9.42
CA MET A 228 -21.15 -11.71 -9.42
C MET A 228 -21.12 -11.16 -10.84
N ASP A 229 -20.40 -11.83 -11.75
CA ASP A 229 -20.27 -11.41 -13.14
C ASP A 229 -21.64 -11.44 -13.85
N ASP A 230 -22.46 -12.47 -13.59
CA ASP A 230 -23.86 -12.54 -14.07
C ASP A 230 -24.69 -11.32 -13.60
N CYS A 231 -24.55 -10.90 -12.34
CA CYS A 231 -25.23 -9.71 -11.82
C CYS A 231 -24.73 -8.40 -12.46
N VAL A 232 -23.43 -8.29 -12.72
CA VAL A 232 -22.80 -7.07 -13.27
C VAL A 232 -23.24 -6.81 -14.72
N GLU A 233 -23.57 -7.85 -15.49
CA GLU A 233 -24.07 -7.72 -16.86
C GLU A 233 -25.50 -7.16 -16.95
N ILE A 234 -26.24 -7.09 -15.84
CA ILE A 234 -27.59 -6.54 -15.80
C ILE A 234 -27.56 -5.03 -16.08
N LYS A 235 -28.23 -4.61 -17.17
CA LYS A 235 -28.26 -3.21 -17.62
C LYS A 235 -29.11 -2.29 -16.74
N GLU A 236 -30.16 -2.83 -16.13
CA GLU A 236 -31.04 -2.05 -15.28
C GLU A 236 -30.41 -1.88 -13.89
N TYR A 237 -30.13 -0.63 -13.52
CA TYR A 237 -29.37 -0.31 -12.32
C TYR A 237 -29.96 -0.91 -11.04
N TYR A 238 -31.27 -0.77 -10.80
CA TYR A 238 -31.89 -1.30 -9.57
C TYR A 238 -31.86 -2.83 -9.53
N THR A 239 -32.16 -3.48 -10.65
CA THR A 239 -32.10 -4.94 -10.79
C THR A 239 -30.67 -5.47 -10.57
N LYS A 240 -29.64 -4.74 -11.06
CA LYS A 240 -28.22 -5.05 -10.79
C LYS A 240 -27.92 -4.93 -9.29
N VAL A 241 -28.36 -3.86 -8.64
CA VAL A 241 -28.14 -3.64 -7.21
C VAL A 241 -28.80 -4.73 -6.37
N ASP A 242 -30.04 -5.09 -6.69
CA ASP A 242 -30.77 -6.14 -5.97
C ASP A 242 -30.07 -7.49 -6.12
N CYS A 243 -29.67 -7.86 -7.35
CA CYS A 243 -28.92 -9.09 -7.63
C CYS A 243 -27.62 -9.18 -6.81
N LEU A 244 -26.83 -8.09 -6.80
CA LEU A 244 -25.59 -8.04 -6.04
C LEU A 244 -25.84 -8.09 -4.53
N SER A 245 -26.89 -7.44 -4.04
CA SER A 245 -27.21 -7.42 -2.61
C SER A 245 -27.69 -8.80 -2.13
N GLU A 246 -28.58 -9.46 -2.87
CA GLU A 246 -29.01 -10.84 -2.57
C GLU A 246 -27.82 -11.79 -2.57
N LEU A 247 -26.93 -11.70 -3.57
CA LEU A 247 -25.73 -12.51 -3.62
C LEU A 247 -24.78 -12.26 -2.42
N ALA A 248 -24.63 -11.01 -2.00
CA ALA A 248 -23.84 -10.66 -0.82
C ALA A 248 -24.38 -11.30 0.45
N LEU A 249 -25.71 -11.31 0.60
CA LEU A 249 -26.39 -11.90 1.76
C LEU A 249 -26.29 -13.42 1.77
N ASP A 250 -26.52 -14.06 0.62
CA ASP A 250 -26.47 -15.52 0.48
C ASP A 250 -25.07 -16.07 0.78
N GLU A 251 -24.03 -15.39 0.30
CA GLU A 251 -22.63 -15.79 0.46
C GLU A 251 -22.01 -15.24 1.73
N LYS A 252 -22.76 -14.43 2.50
CA LYS A 252 -22.30 -13.71 3.70
C LYS A 252 -20.98 -12.97 3.46
N SER A 253 -20.91 -12.31 2.31
CA SER A 253 -19.70 -11.69 1.80
C SER A 253 -20.03 -10.29 1.30
N ILE A 254 -19.19 -9.31 1.64
CA ILE A 254 -19.33 -7.94 1.14
C ILE A 254 -18.80 -7.77 -0.29
N GLU A 255 -18.17 -8.79 -0.87
CA GLU A 255 -17.59 -8.73 -2.22
C GLU A 255 -18.60 -8.29 -3.30
N PRO A 256 -19.84 -8.84 -3.34
CA PRO A 256 -20.82 -8.39 -4.32
C PRO A 256 -21.24 -6.93 -4.10
N CYS A 257 -21.29 -6.45 -2.85
CA CYS A 257 -21.65 -5.07 -2.56
C CYS A 257 -20.68 -4.07 -3.22
N TRP A 258 -19.39 -4.37 -3.35
CA TRP A 258 -18.41 -3.48 -3.98
C TRP A 258 -18.67 -3.21 -5.46
N ARG A 259 -19.44 -4.08 -6.12
CA ARG A 259 -19.84 -3.92 -7.53
C ARG A 259 -21.01 -2.97 -7.74
N ILE A 260 -21.59 -2.47 -6.65
CA ILE A 260 -22.64 -1.45 -6.70
C ILE A 260 -21.98 -0.09 -6.92
N ASP A 261 -22.34 0.60 -8.00
CA ASP A 261 -21.67 1.83 -8.43
C ASP A 261 -21.92 3.03 -7.52
N TYR A 262 -23.10 3.10 -6.89
CA TYR A 262 -23.49 4.24 -6.05
C TYR A 262 -23.23 3.95 -4.57
N ASP A 263 -22.42 4.81 -3.94
CA ASP A 263 -21.96 4.64 -2.56
C ASP A 263 -23.08 4.35 -1.57
N LYS A 264 -24.20 5.09 -1.60
CA LYS A 264 -25.33 4.84 -0.70
C LYS A 264 -25.79 3.38 -0.72
N GLN A 265 -26.16 2.83 -1.89
CA GLN A 265 -26.63 1.46 -2.02
C GLN A 265 -25.52 0.45 -1.70
N ARG A 266 -24.27 0.75 -2.08
CA ARG A 266 -23.10 -0.07 -1.75
C ARG A 266 -22.94 -0.24 -0.24
N PHE A 267 -22.94 0.87 0.50
CA PHE A 267 -22.77 0.83 1.95
C PHE A 267 -24.02 0.31 2.65
N GLU A 268 -25.24 0.60 2.15
CA GLU A 268 -26.46 -0.04 2.66
C GLU A 268 -26.37 -1.58 2.53
N CYS A 269 -25.96 -2.12 1.37
CA CYS A 269 -25.72 -3.56 1.16
C CYS A 269 -24.74 -4.14 2.19
N MET A 270 -23.63 -3.45 2.45
CA MET A 270 -22.66 -3.89 3.49
C MET A 270 -23.27 -3.89 4.89
N GLY A 271 -24.16 -2.95 5.18
CA GLY A 271 -24.93 -2.92 6.41
C GLY A 271 -25.83 -4.14 6.56
N GLU A 272 -26.47 -4.57 5.47
CA GLU A 272 -27.29 -5.79 5.48
C GLU A 272 -26.44 -7.05 5.68
N VAL A 273 -25.24 -7.12 5.11
CA VAL A 273 -24.30 -8.22 5.38
C VAL A 273 -23.88 -8.21 6.86
N ALA A 274 -23.51 -7.06 7.42
CA ALA A 274 -23.17 -6.94 8.85
C ALA A 274 -24.34 -7.36 9.77
N ALA A 275 -25.58 -7.18 9.33
CA ALA A 275 -26.77 -7.59 10.07
C ALA A 275 -26.90 -9.11 10.21
N ILE A 276 -26.33 -9.89 9.28
CA ILE A 276 -26.31 -11.36 9.36
C ILE A 276 -25.51 -11.81 10.59
N ASP A 277 -24.37 -11.17 10.84
CA ASP A 277 -23.49 -11.46 11.99
C ASP A 277 -23.89 -10.71 13.26
N LYS A 278 -24.87 -9.79 13.16
CA LYS A 278 -25.35 -8.93 14.25
C LYS A 278 -24.22 -8.11 14.89
N ASP A 279 -23.27 -7.68 14.06
CA ASP A 279 -22.15 -6.86 14.50
C ASP A 279 -22.10 -5.55 13.70
N PRO A 280 -22.65 -4.45 14.24
CA PRO A 280 -22.60 -3.16 13.57
C PRO A 280 -21.19 -2.56 13.56
N ALA A 281 -20.22 -3.09 14.32
CA ALA A 281 -18.83 -2.64 14.26
C ALA A 281 -18.18 -3.00 12.92
N LEU A 282 -18.66 -4.04 12.24
CA LEU A 282 -18.22 -4.42 10.90
C LEU A 282 -18.42 -3.29 9.90
N CYS A 283 -19.46 -2.47 10.04
CA CYS A 283 -19.66 -1.30 9.17
C CYS A 283 -18.49 -0.32 9.20
N LYS A 284 -17.86 -0.14 10.36
CA LYS A 284 -16.69 0.72 10.48
C LYS A 284 -15.48 0.05 9.81
N GLU A 285 -15.27 -1.24 10.05
CA GLU A 285 -14.20 -2.02 9.42
C GLU A 285 -14.30 -2.01 7.89
N TYR A 286 -15.51 -2.17 7.34
CA TYR A 286 -15.75 -2.15 5.90
C TYR A 286 -15.45 -0.78 5.28
N VAL A 287 -15.80 0.30 5.97
CA VAL A 287 -15.50 1.67 5.52
C VAL A 287 -14.00 1.97 5.63
N ASP A 288 -13.36 1.60 6.74
CA ASP A 288 -11.95 1.88 7.01
C ASP A 288 -11.00 1.08 6.10
N SER A 289 -11.39 -0.14 5.71
CA SER A 289 -10.57 -1.05 4.90
C SER A 289 -10.38 -0.63 3.43
N HIS A 290 -11.08 0.41 2.95
CA HIS A 290 -11.11 0.72 1.52
C HIS A 290 -10.30 1.96 1.11
N SER A 291 -9.46 2.50 1.98
CA SER A 291 -8.50 3.60 1.74
C SER A 291 -9.05 4.88 1.10
N ILE A 292 -10.33 4.92 0.76
CA ILE A 292 -11.10 6.14 0.56
C ILE A 292 -11.32 6.66 1.97
N PRO A 293 -10.84 7.87 2.35
CA PRO A 293 -11.15 8.45 3.64
C PRO A 293 -12.65 8.36 3.89
N GLY A 294 -13.03 7.43 4.77
CA GLY A 294 -14.41 7.04 4.97
C GLY A 294 -15.22 8.27 5.31
N THR A 295 -16.04 8.72 4.37
CA THR A 295 -16.89 9.87 4.67
C THR A 295 -17.86 9.40 5.75
N ARG A 296 -18.09 10.21 6.79
CA ARG A 296 -19.05 9.88 7.85
C ARG A 296 -20.41 9.44 7.29
N LEU A 297 -20.73 9.95 6.10
CA LEU A 297 -21.87 9.58 5.28
C LEU A 297 -21.89 8.09 4.88
N GLN A 298 -20.78 7.52 4.43
CA GLN A 298 -20.66 6.10 4.07
C GLN A 298 -20.87 5.19 5.29
N HIS A 299 -20.24 5.52 6.41
CA HIS A 299 -20.46 4.81 7.68
C HIS A 299 -21.93 4.92 8.12
N ALA A 300 -22.54 6.11 8.01
CA ALA A 300 -23.96 6.29 8.32
C ALA A 300 -24.87 5.44 7.41
N HIS A 301 -24.59 5.34 6.11
CA HIS A 301 -25.34 4.48 5.19
C HIS A 301 -25.22 2.99 5.55
N CYS A 302 -24.03 2.53 5.93
CA CYS A 302 -23.86 1.16 6.40
C CYS A 302 -24.66 0.87 7.66
N ILE A 303 -24.56 1.74 8.68
CA ILE A 303 -25.35 1.58 9.90
C ILE A 303 -26.86 1.61 9.60
N MET A 304 -27.33 2.45 8.67
CA MET A 304 -28.73 2.46 8.26
C MET A 304 -29.16 1.14 7.61
N GLY A 305 -28.33 0.55 6.75
CA GLY A 305 -28.57 -0.80 6.19
C GLY A 305 -28.68 -1.86 7.29
N TYR A 306 -27.76 -1.82 8.27
CA TYR A 306 -27.79 -2.73 9.43
C TYR A 306 -29.07 -2.59 10.25
N VAL A 307 -29.46 -1.35 10.58
CA VAL A 307 -30.66 -1.06 11.39
C VAL A 307 -31.93 -1.47 10.65
N ARG A 308 -31.98 -1.29 9.32
CA ARG A 308 -33.13 -1.73 8.50
C ARG A 308 -33.41 -3.22 8.64
N VAL A 309 -32.36 -4.05 8.67
CA VAL A 309 -32.50 -5.51 8.76
C VAL A 309 -32.72 -5.99 10.19
N THR A 310 -32.00 -5.42 11.17
CA THR A 310 -32.01 -5.90 12.56
C THR A 310 -33.07 -5.24 13.45
N SER A 311 -33.58 -4.07 13.06
CA SER A 311 -34.36 -3.16 13.92
C SER A 311 -33.63 -2.72 15.20
N ASP A 312 -32.29 -2.90 15.28
CA ASP A 312 -31.47 -2.49 16.42
C ASP A 312 -31.14 -0.99 16.36
N ASN A 313 -32.08 -0.17 16.84
CA ASN A 313 -31.92 1.28 16.85
C ASN A 313 -30.77 1.76 17.75
N ASP A 314 -30.23 0.94 18.66
CA ASP A 314 -29.08 1.35 19.46
C ASP A 314 -27.82 1.48 18.59
N ALA A 315 -27.74 0.78 17.46
CA ALA A 315 -26.68 0.93 16.47
C ALA A 315 -26.63 2.35 15.86
N CYS A 316 -27.75 3.09 15.82
CA CYS A 316 -27.76 4.48 15.35
C CYS A 316 -26.83 5.40 16.17
N LYS A 317 -26.52 5.03 17.43
CA LYS A 317 -25.58 5.77 18.29
C LYS A 317 -24.13 5.68 17.81
N LEU A 318 -23.81 4.73 16.92
CA LEU A 318 -22.48 4.56 16.33
C LEU A 318 -22.20 5.58 15.21
N ILE A 319 -23.22 6.31 14.75
CA ILE A 319 -23.06 7.37 13.75
C ILE A 319 -22.55 8.64 14.45
N GLU A 320 -21.33 9.07 14.14
CA GLU A 320 -20.73 10.28 14.71
C GLU A 320 -21.45 11.55 14.24
N ARG A 321 -22.26 12.15 15.13
CA ARG A 321 -22.84 13.49 14.95
C ARG A 321 -21.74 14.56 15.17
N LYS A 322 -21.04 14.96 14.13
CA LYS A 322 -20.10 16.11 14.17
C LYS A 322 -20.48 17.08 13.07
N ASP A 323 -20.98 18.27 13.41
CA ASP A 323 -21.27 19.49 12.62
C ASP A 323 -21.71 19.33 11.13
N ASP A 324 -22.07 18.13 10.71
CA ASP A 324 -22.47 17.76 9.37
C ASP A 324 -23.98 17.59 9.37
N VAL A 325 -24.65 18.53 8.71
CA VAL A 325 -26.11 18.61 8.65
C VAL A 325 -26.71 17.36 8.00
N VAL A 326 -26.02 16.76 7.01
CA VAL A 326 -26.52 15.58 6.30
C VAL A 326 -26.44 14.37 7.20
N VAL A 327 -25.30 14.15 7.86
CA VAL A 327 -25.13 13.04 8.81
C VAL A 327 -26.09 13.20 9.99
N GLY A 328 -26.27 14.42 10.51
CA GLY A 328 -27.24 14.71 11.57
C GLY A 328 -28.66 14.30 11.21
N ALA A 329 -29.13 14.67 10.01
CA ALA A 329 -30.43 14.26 9.51
C ALA A 329 -30.56 12.74 9.33
N MET A 330 -29.48 12.06 8.93
CA MET A 330 -29.46 10.60 8.85
C MET A 330 -29.60 9.93 10.21
N VAL A 331 -28.96 10.46 11.27
CA VAL A 331 -29.15 9.88 12.62
C VAL A 331 -30.59 10.08 13.09
N GLU A 332 -31.20 11.23 12.84
CA GLU A 332 -32.62 11.45 13.15
C GLU A 332 -33.53 10.48 12.37
N ASN A 333 -33.23 10.23 11.10
CA ASN A 333 -33.97 9.26 10.29
C ASN A 333 -33.75 7.83 10.79
N CYS A 334 -32.53 7.47 11.19
CA CYS A 334 -32.17 6.19 11.78
C CYS A 334 -32.99 5.93 13.05
N ASP A 335 -33.06 6.92 13.96
CA ASP A 335 -33.87 6.84 15.19
C ASP A 335 -35.38 6.68 14.93
N ARG A 336 -35.85 7.09 13.73
CA ARG A 336 -37.25 7.01 13.28
C ARG A 336 -37.59 5.73 12.52
N LEU A 337 -36.61 4.89 12.16
CA LEU A 337 -36.86 3.56 11.54
C LEU A 337 -37.58 2.58 12.50
N LYS A 338 -37.93 3.03 13.71
CA LYS A 338 -38.91 2.43 14.60
C LYS A 338 -40.25 2.23 13.88
N PHE A 339 -40.45 1.02 13.36
CA PHE A 339 -41.73 0.48 12.90
C PHE A 339 -42.24 1.00 11.56
N THR A 340 -41.85 0.30 10.50
CA THR A 340 -42.71 0.02 9.33
C THR A 340 -42.86 -1.48 9.16
#